data_AF-A0A2V3JPP2-F1
#
_entry.id   AF-A0A2V3JPP2-F1
#
_cell.length_a   1.000
_cell.length_b   1.000
_cell.length_c   1.000
_cell.angle_alpha   90.00
_cell.angle_beta   90.00
_cell.angle_gamma   90.00
#
_symmetry.space_group_name_H-M   'P 1'
#
loop_
_entity.id
_entity.type
_entity.pdbx_description
1 polymer ?
#
loop_
_entity_poly.entity_id
_entity_poly.type
_entity_poly.pdbx_seq_one_letter_code
_entity_poly.pdbx_strand_id
1 'polypeptide(L)'
;MQQISQNLQSIYHNYKAVPLILSAAVVIDYALTFYLAGSIERILKYEYSPTLVYAVEHDLVIPYLVFTVFFYYAAGYTVLKYLRDSGIYYVGVAIILLMSITHVLGGLSWYVLSACYSNAVLALSLTSVVITITVFGYEIIRQI
;
A
#
# COMPACT_ATOMS: atom_id res chain seq x y z
N MET A 1 6.76 8.32 -28.48
CA MET A 1 7.52 8.49 -27.19
C MET A 1 7.13 9.77 -26.44
N GLN A 2 7.09 10.94 -27.07
CA GLN A 2 6.72 12.20 -26.39
C GLN A 2 5.33 12.17 -25.71
N GLN A 3 4.31 11.68 -26.41
CA GLN A 3 2.94 11.60 -25.87
C GLN A 3 2.81 10.62 -24.69
N ILE A 4 3.56 9.50 -24.71
CA ILE A 4 3.60 8.54 -23.60
C ILE A 4 4.25 9.18 -22.37
N SER A 5 5.35 9.90 -22.56
CA SER A 5 6.03 10.64 -21.48
C SER A 5 5.12 11.69 -20.84
N GLN A 6 4.40 12.46 -21.66
CA GLN A 6 3.43 13.46 -21.18
C GLN A 6 2.28 12.83 -20.39
N ASN A 7 1.75 11.70 -20.85
CA ASN A 7 0.69 10.98 -20.13
C ASN A 7 1.17 10.44 -18.79
N LEU A 8 2.38 9.88 -18.71
CA LEU A 8 2.96 9.40 -17.46
C LEU A 8 3.20 10.55 -16.48
N GLN A 9 3.75 11.67 -16.94
CA GLN A 9 3.93 12.86 -16.10
C GLN A 9 2.59 13.38 -15.58
N SER A 10 1.54 13.37 -16.41
CA SER A 10 0.18 13.75 -16.01
C SER A 10 -0.36 12.86 -14.89
N ILE A 11 -0.15 11.54 -14.97
CA ILE A 11 -0.59 10.59 -13.94
C ILE A 11 0.14 10.85 -12.62
N TYR A 12 1.47 10.99 -12.63
CA TYR A 12 2.24 11.17 -11.39
C TYR A 12 2.00 12.53 -10.72
N HIS A 13 1.65 13.57 -11.47
CA HIS A 13 1.24 14.87 -10.91
C HIS A 13 -0.22 14.90 -10.45
N ASN A 14 -1.00 13.86 -10.74
CA ASN A 14 -2.39 13.78 -10.33
C ASN A 14 -2.51 13.08 -8.97
N TYR A 15 -2.59 13.89 -7.91
CA TYR A 15 -2.79 13.42 -6.54
C TYR A 15 -4.06 12.57 -6.33
N LYS A 16 -5.00 12.54 -7.28
CA LYS A 16 -6.19 11.68 -7.27
C LYS A 16 -5.96 10.32 -7.92
N ALA A 17 -5.05 10.24 -8.89
CA ALA A 17 -4.80 9.05 -9.69
C ALA A 17 -3.76 8.13 -9.04
N VAL A 18 -2.67 8.70 -8.52
CA VAL A 18 -1.59 7.91 -7.88
C VAL A 18 -2.09 7.00 -6.74
N PRO A 19 -3.01 7.43 -5.84
CA PRO A 19 -3.54 6.56 -4.79
C PRO A 19 -4.36 5.36 -5.32
N LEU A 20 -4.88 5.43 -6.55
CA LEU A 20 -5.55 4.29 -7.17
C LEU A 20 -4.57 3.17 -7.48
N ILE A 21 -3.30 3.49 -7.78
CA ILE A 21 -2.24 2.50 -8.02
C ILE A 21 -2.00 1.69 -6.73
N LEU A 22 -1.92 2.37 -5.59
CA LEU A 22 -1.78 1.73 -4.29
C LEU A 22 -3.00 0.87 -3.95
N SER A 23 -4.20 1.39 -4.21
CA SER A 23 -5.45 0.64 -4.01
C SER A 23 -5.49 -0.63 -4.84
N ALA A 24 -5.08 -0.56 -6.11
CA ALA A 24 -4.99 -1.73 -6.98
C ALA A 24 -3.92 -2.73 -6.49
N ALA A 25 -2.78 -2.25 -6.01
CA ALA A 25 -1.75 -3.10 -5.43
C ALA A 25 -2.24 -3.85 -4.18
N VAL A 26 -3.01 -3.20 -3.31
CA VAL A 26 -3.65 -3.82 -2.14
C VAL A 26 -4.67 -4.88 -2.57
N VAL A 27 -5.46 -4.62 -3.62
CA VAL A 27 -6.37 -5.64 -4.17
C VAL A 27 -5.60 -6.85 -4.69
N ILE A 28 -4.49 -6.62 -5.40
CA ILE A 28 -3.62 -7.68 -5.92
C ILE A 28 -3.00 -8.49 -4.77
N ASP A 29 -2.51 -7.82 -3.73
CA ASP A 29 -1.95 -8.44 -2.52
C ASP A 29 -2.92 -9.46 -1.93
N TYR A 30 -4.12 -9.03 -1.55
CA TYR A 30 -5.10 -9.93 -0.97
C TYR A 30 -5.62 -10.98 -1.97
N ALA A 31 -5.79 -10.64 -3.25
CA ALA A 31 -6.16 -11.62 -4.26
C ALA A 31 -5.13 -12.75 -4.34
N LEU A 32 -3.83 -12.42 -4.33
CA LEU A 32 -2.75 -13.40 -4.30
C LEU A 32 -2.73 -14.18 -2.99
N THR A 33 -2.87 -13.51 -1.85
CA THR A 33 -2.93 -14.15 -0.52
C THR A 33 -4.03 -15.21 -0.47
N PHE A 34 -5.27 -14.84 -0.80
CA PHE A 34 -6.40 -15.79 -0.76
C PHE A 34 -6.26 -16.90 -1.82
N TYR A 35 -5.81 -16.56 -3.03
CA TYR A 35 -5.63 -17.54 -4.10
C TYR A 35 -4.54 -18.57 -3.78
N LEU A 36 -3.37 -18.12 -3.30
CA LEU A 36 -2.21 -18.97 -3.02
C LEU A 36 -2.30 -19.70 -1.68
N ALA A 37 -3.02 -19.14 -0.70
CA ALA A 37 -3.31 -19.83 0.55
C ALA A 37 -4.16 -21.07 0.29
N GLY A 38 -5.13 -21.02 -0.63
CA GLY A 38 -5.95 -22.17 -1.05
C GLY A 38 -6.92 -22.71 0.01
N SER A 39 -6.81 -22.28 1.26
CA SER A 39 -7.76 -22.58 2.33
C SER A 39 -7.70 -21.55 3.46
N ILE A 40 -8.80 -21.39 4.19
CA ILE A 40 -8.90 -20.47 5.33
C ILE A 40 -7.98 -20.92 6.48
N GLU A 41 -7.84 -22.23 6.71
CA GLU A 41 -7.01 -22.79 7.76
C GLU A 41 -5.52 -22.44 7.56
N ARG A 42 -5.06 -22.38 6.30
CA ARG A 42 -3.70 -21.91 6.00
C ARG A 42 -3.53 -20.43 6.32
N ILE A 43 -4.54 -19.60 6.08
CA ILE A 43 -4.50 -18.18 6.46
C ILE A 43 -4.41 -18.05 7.97
N LEU A 44 -5.31 -18.69 8.72
CA LEU A 44 -5.31 -18.64 10.18
C LEU A 44 -4.00 -19.15 10.81
N LYS A 45 -3.30 -20.07 10.14
CA LYS A 45 -2.05 -20.66 10.63
C LYS A 45 -0.80 -19.85 10.28
N TYR A 46 -0.76 -19.19 9.13
CA TYR A 46 0.46 -18.61 8.57
C TYR A 46 0.39 -17.10 8.31
N GLU A 47 -0.80 -16.50 8.40
CA GLU A 47 -0.95 -15.05 8.29
C GLU A 47 -0.51 -14.36 9.59
N TYR A 48 0.33 -13.34 9.45
CA TYR A 48 0.85 -12.59 10.59
C TYR A 48 0.10 -11.28 10.82
N SER A 49 -0.75 -10.84 9.88
CA SER A 49 -1.63 -9.68 10.06
C SER A 49 -2.78 -10.03 11.03
N PRO A 50 -2.79 -9.50 12.27
CA PRO A 50 -3.84 -9.82 13.24
C PRO A 50 -5.22 -9.37 12.76
N THR A 51 -5.27 -8.30 11.96
CA THR A 51 -6.53 -7.76 11.42
C THR A 51 -7.14 -8.64 10.36
N LEU A 52 -6.32 -9.23 9.48
CA LEU A 52 -6.79 -10.19 8.48
C LEU A 52 -7.22 -11.50 9.15
N VAL A 53 -6.43 -12.01 10.11
CA VAL A 53 -6.79 -13.19 10.90
C VAL A 53 -8.14 -12.98 11.57
N TYR A 54 -8.33 -11.87 12.28
CA TYR A 54 -9.61 -11.55 12.93
C TYR A 54 -10.77 -11.50 11.93
N ALA A 55 -10.57 -10.88 10.76
CA ALA A 55 -11.59 -10.78 9.73
C ALA A 55 -11.98 -12.14 9.15
N VAL A 56 -11.01 -13.06 9.01
CA VAL A 56 -11.25 -14.43 8.56
C VAL A 56 -11.98 -15.25 9.63
N GLU A 57 -11.59 -15.12 10.90
CA GLU A 57 -12.23 -15.84 12.02
C GLU A 57 -13.71 -15.47 12.23
N HIS A 58 -14.11 -14.26 11.83
CA HIS A 58 -15.46 -13.72 12.07
C HIS A 58 -16.30 -13.54 10.79
N ASP A 59 -15.87 -14.11 9.66
CA ASP A 59 -16.55 -13.96 8.36
C ASP A 59 -16.70 -12.49 7.89
N LEU A 60 -15.76 -11.63 8.28
CA LEU A 60 -15.72 -10.18 7.97
C LEU A 60 -14.73 -9.83 6.85
N VAL A 61 -14.27 -10.82 6.07
CA VAL A 61 -13.25 -10.62 5.02
C VAL A 61 -13.67 -9.55 4.01
N ILE A 62 -14.90 -9.58 3.50
CA ILE A 62 -15.35 -8.60 2.50
C ILE A 62 -15.37 -7.17 3.07
N PRO A 63 -16.03 -6.89 4.22
CA PRO A 63 -15.95 -5.58 4.87
C PRO A 63 -14.50 -5.12 5.13
N TYR A 64 -13.65 -6.03 5.61
CA TYR A 64 -12.25 -5.75 5.87
C TYR A 64 -11.50 -5.31 4.59
N LEU A 65 -11.66 -6.03 3.48
CA LEU A 65 -11.01 -5.70 2.22
C LEU A 65 -11.50 -4.37 1.67
N VAL A 66 -12.80 -4.12 1.69
CA VAL A 66 -13.39 -2.84 1.23
C VAL A 66 -12.84 -1.68 2.07
N PHE A 67 -12.84 -1.82 3.39
CA PHE A 67 -12.30 -0.81 4.29
C PHE A 67 -10.82 -0.57 4.03
N THR A 68 -10.04 -1.64 3.85
CA THR A 68 -8.59 -1.55 3.66
C THR A 68 -8.25 -0.84 2.35
N VAL A 69 -8.90 -1.21 1.24
CA VAL A 69 -8.71 -0.56 -0.05
C VAL A 69 -9.09 0.93 0.03
N PHE A 70 -10.24 1.24 0.66
CA PHE A 70 -10.66 2.63 0.85
C PHE A 70 -9.68 3.41 1.72
N PHE A 71 -9.19 2.82 2.81
CA PHE A 71 -8.23 3.42 3.72
C PHE A 71 -6.94 3.79 3.00
N TYR A 72 -6.36 2.87 2.23
CA TYR A 72 -5.14 3.13 1.46
C TYR A 72 -5.35 4.22 0.40
N TYR A 73 -6.49 4.23 -0.28
CA TYR A 73 -6.84 5.32 -1.19
C TYR A 73 -6.90 6.66 -0.46
N ALA A 74 -7.68 6.73 0.62
CA ALA A 74 -7.92 7.96 1.38
C ALA A 74 -6.63 8.50 1.99
N ALA A 75 -5.80 7.63 2.56
CA ALA A 75 -4.50 7.99 3.12
C ALA A 75 -3.57 8.55 2.04
N GLY A 76 -3.39 7.82 0.93
CA GLY A 76 -2.54 8.27 -0.19
C GLY A 76 -3.03 9.58 -0.81
N TYR A 77 -4.35 9.72 -1.01
CA TYR A 77 -4.98 10.95 -1.50
C TYR A 77 -4.70 12.12 -0.57
N THR A 78 -4.89 11.92 0.73
CA THR A 78 -4.73 12.97 1.74
C THR A 78 -3.28 13.46 1.77
N VAL A 79 -2.32 12.53 1.83
CA VAL A 79 -0.89 12.86 1.79
C VAL A 79 -0.55 13.66 0.54
N LEU A 80 -0.89 13.17 -0.66
CA LEU A 80 -0.54 13.88 -1.90
C LEU A 80 -1.27 15.21 -2.06
N LYS A 81 -2.50 15.33 -1.55
CA LYS A 81 -3.26 16.59 -1.58
C LYS A 81 -2.56 17.67 -0.75
N TYR A 82 -2.10 17.34 0.46
CA TYR A 82 -1.36 18.29 1.30
C TYR A 82 0.02 18.62 0.75
N LEU A 83 0.67 17.67 0.08
CA LEU A 83 1.99 17.89 -0.51
C LEU A 83 1.95 18.54 -1.89
N ARG A 84 0.77 18.76 -2.49
CA ARG A 84 0.60 19.15 -3.91
C ARG A 84 1.48 20.33 -4.33
N ASP A 85 1.52 21.37 -3.49
CA ASP A 85 2.25 22.61 -3.77
C ASP A 85 3.60 22.66 -3.02
N SER A 86 3.97 21.56 -2.35
CA SER A 86 5.24 21.43 -1.65
C SER A 86 6.36 20.99 -2.58
N GLY A 87 7.58 21.42 -2.27
CA GLY A 87 8.80 20.94 -2.95
C GLY A 87 9.10 19.46 -2.72
N ILE A 88 8.31 18.73 -1.92
CA ILE A 88 8.51 17.32 -1.61
C ILE A 88 7.40 16.40 -2.17
N TYR A 89 6.50 16.93 -3.02
CA TYR A 89 5.42 16.14 -3.63
C TYR A 89 5.91 14.82 -4.27
N TYR A 90 7.03 14.89 -5.00
CA TYR A 90 7.62 13.72 -5.66
C TYR A 90 8.09 12.65 -4.67
N VAL A 91 8.47 13.04 -3.45
CA VAL A 91 8.79 12.10 -2.36
C VAL A 91 7.52 11.37 -1.93
N GLY A 92 6.40 12.09 -1.79
CA GLY A 92 5.07 11.49 -1.56
C GLY A 92 4.68 10.47 -2.61
N VAL A 93 4.86 10.80 -3.89
CA VAL A 93 4.60 9.88 -5.00
C VAL A 93 5.51 8.66 -4.90
N ALA A 94 6.82 8.85 -4.70
CA ALA A 94 7.78 7.75 -4.60
C ALA A 94 7.44 6.78 -3.45
N ILE A 95 7.02 7.29 -2.30
CA ILE A 95 6.60 6.47 -1.17
C ILE A 95 5.33 5.68 -1.50
N ILE A 96 4.32 6.30 -2.13
CA ILE A 96 3.09 5.58 -2.51
C ILE A 96 3.38 4.47 -3.51
N LEU A 97 4.28 4.71 -4.47
CA LEU A 97 4.71 3.67 -5.42
C LEU A 97 5.51 2.57 -4.73
N LEU A 98 6.41 2.91 -3.80
CA LEU A 98 7.16 1.93 -3.01
C LEU A 98 6.20 1.06 -2.18
N MET A 99 5.21 1.67 -1.51
CA MET A 99 4.17 0.94 -0.78
C MET A 99 3.38 0.02 -1.71
N SER A 100 3.04 0.48 -2.92
CA SER A 100 2.34 -0.32 -3.93
C SER A 100 3.17 -1.56 -4.29
N ILE A 101 4.47 -1.40 -4.52
CA ILE A 101 5.38 -2.52 -4.79
C ILE A 101 5.41 -3.48 -3.60
N THR A 102 5.54 -2.97 -2.37
CA THR A 102 5.59 -3.83 -1.18
C THR A 102 4.31 -4.62 -0.95
N HIS A 103 3.14 -4.10 -1.32
CA HIS A 103 1.88 -4.87 -1.26
C HIS A 103 1.85 -6.02 -2.27
N VAL A 104 2.25 -5.76 -3.52
CA VAL A 104 2.34 -6.84 -4.51
C VAL A 104 3.33 -7.92 -4.08
N LEU A 105 4.49 -7.51 -3.52
CA LEU A 105 5.46 -8.44 -2.94
C LEU A 105 4.91 -9.16 -1.69
N GLY A 106 4.07 -8.48 -0.89
CA GLY A 106 3.34 -9.08 0.22
C GLY A 106 2.50 -10.27 -0.22
N GLY A 107 1.67 -10.11 -1.24
CA GLY A 107 0.87 -11.20 -1.80
C GLY A 107 1.73 -12.33 -2.38
N LEU A 108 2.85 -11.99 -3.04
CA LEU A 108 3.80 -12.98 -3.56
C LEU A 108 4.54 -13.76 -2.48
N SER A 109 4.56 -13.27 -1.23
CA SER A 109 5.18 -14.00 -0.12
C SER A 109 4.51 -15.36 0.13
N TRP A 110 3.23 -15.50 -0.23
CA TRP A 110 2.49 -16.76 -0.18
C TRP A 110 2.95 -17.80 -1.22
N TYR A 111 3.64 -17.36 -2.28
CA TYR A 111 4.28 -18.24 -3.24
C TYR A 111 5.71 -18.61 -2.80
N VAL A 112 6.46 -17.64 -2.27
CA VAL A 112 7.88 -17.83 -1.90
C VAL A 112 8.04 -18.60 -0.59
N LEU A 113 7.14 -18.37 0.38
CA LEU A 113 7.12 -19.03 1.69
C LEU A 113 8.46 -18.98 2.45
N SER A 114 9.13 -17.83 2.42
CA SER A 114 10.43 -17.60 3.09
C SER A 114 10.33 -16.48 4.11
N ALA A 115 10.70 -16.76 5.36
CA ALA A 115 10.72 -15.76 6.43
C ALA A 115 11.63 -14.57 6.10
N CYS A 116 12.78 -14.82 5.45
CA CYS A 116 13.69 -13.75 5.02
C CYS A 116 13.03 -12.81 4.01
N TYR A 117 12.30 -13.38 3.04
CA TYR A 117 11.54 -12.61 2.05
C TYR A 117 10.45 -11.77 2.72
N SER A 118 9.61 -12.39 3.56
CA SER A 118 8.52 -11.68 4.24
C SER A 118 9.03 -10.57 5.17
N ASN A 119 10.12 -10.82 5.91
CA ASN A 119 10.73 -9.81 6.78
C ASN A 119 11.33 -8.65 5.99
N ALA A 120 11.94 -8.90 4.82
CA ALA A 120 12.46 -7.85 3.97
C ALA A 120 11.33 -6.96 3.40
N VAL A 121 10.25 -7.57 2.92
CA VAL A 121 9.07 -6.84 2.43
C VAL A 121 8.44 -6.00 3.55
N LEU A 122 8.30 -6.58 4.74
CA LEU A 122 7.77 -5.88 5.91
C LEU A 122 8.66 -4.71 6.34
N ALA A 123 9.99 -4.89 6.36
CA ALA A 123 10.93 -3.83 6.71
C ALA A 123 10.87 -2.65 5.72
N LEU A 124 10.74 -2.93 4.42
CA LEU A 124 10.59 -1.90 3.38
C LEU A 124 9.25 -1.14 3.54
N SER A 125 8.17 -1.86 3.82
CA SER A 125 6.85 -1.26 4.08
C SER A 125 6.87 -0.38 5.33
N LEU A 126 7.42 -0.87 6.44
CA LEU A 126 7.56 -0.12 7.69
C LEU A 126 8.41 1.14 7.51
N THR A 127 9.52 1.04 6.77
CA THR A 127 10.38 2.19 6.45
C THR A 127 9.59 3.26 5.70
N SER A 128 8.76 2.86 4.73
CA SER A 128 7.89 3.77 3.98
C SER A 128 6.89 4.50 4.88
N VAL A 129 6.30 3.79 5.85
CA VAL A 129 5.40 4.37 6.86
C VAL A 129 6.14 5.33 7.78
N VAL A 130 7.32 4.96 8.26
CA VAL A 130 8.14 5.83 9.15
C VAL A 130 8.56 7.10 8.42
N ILE A 131 9.00 7.01 7.17
CA ILE A 131 9.33 8.19 6.36
C ILE A 131 8.08 9.05 6.15
N THR A 132 6.93 8.45 5.86
CA THR A 132 5.65 9.18 5.71
C THR A 132 5.31 9.98 6.96
N ILE A 133 5.33 9.34 8.14
CA ILE A 133 4.99 9.99 9.41
C ILE A 133 6.00 11.08 9.75
N THR A 134 7.29 10.82 9.59
CA THR A 134 8.34 11.76 9.97
C THR A 134 8.43 12.95 9.02
N VAL A 135 8.55 12.70 7.72
CA VAL A 135 8.73 13.74 6.70
C VAL A 135 7.44 14.53 6.50
N PHE A 136 6.29 13.86 6.40
CA PHE A 136 5.03 14.58 6.16
C PHE A 136 4.42 15.13 7.44
N GLY A 137 4.60 14.47 8.58
CA GLY A 137 4.25 15.07 9.87
C GLY A 137 5.01 16.36 10.10
N TYR A 138 6.32 16.39 9.81
CA TYR A 138 7.12 17.61 9.87
C TYR A 138 6.64 18.68 8.88
N GLU A 139 6.40 18.31 7.62
CA GLU A 139 5.97 19.27 6.60
C GLU A 139 4.58 19.87 6.90
N ILE A 140 3.65 19.08 7.44
CA ILE A 140 2.35 19.59 7.89
C ILE A 140 2.51 20.56 9.05
N ILE A 141 3.31 20.23 10.07
CA ILE A 141 3.60 21.13 11.20
C ILE A 141 4.24 22.43 10.72
N ARG A 142 5.13 22.37 9.72
CA ARG A 142 5.81 23.54 9.15
C ARG A 142 4.85 24.47 8.39
N GLN A 143 3.76 23.94 7.84
CA GLN A 143 2.77 24.69 7.06
C GLN A 143 1.62 25.26 7.91
N ILE A 144 1.47 24.82 9.17
CA ILE A 144 0.53 25.37 10.18
C ILE A 144 1.16 26.57 10.87
#